data_AF-A0A533UZA0-F1
#
_entry.id   AF-A0A533UZA0-F1
#
_cell.length_a   1.000
_cell.length_b   1.000
_cell.length_c   1.000
_cell.angle_alpha   90.00
_cell.angle_beta   90.00
_cell.angle_gamma   90.00
#
_symmetry.space_group_name_H-M   'P 1'
#
loop_
_entity.id
_entity.type
_entity.pdbx_description
1 polymer ?
#
loop_
_entity_poly.entity_id
_entity_poly.type
_entity_poly.pdbx_seq_one_letter_code
_entity_poly.pdbx_strand_id
1 'polypeptide(L)' 'MRIFENTKMIKFFISNIKIKAFENIAIVVCLENIDSVIGDENENSIRMGVIATNIFEKQNVNNNKSNNKWLLIHHMVL' A
#
# COMPACT_ATOMS: atom_id res chain seq x y z
N MET A 1 -5.60 -10.35 14.68
CA MET A 1 -6.40 -10.20 13.45
C MET A 1 -5.49 -10.43 12.26
N ARG A 2 -5.75 -11.46 11.43
CA ARG A 2 -4.93 -11.80 10.26
C ARG A 2 -5.71 -11.43 9.00
N ILE A 3 -5.47 -10.23 8.47
CA ILE A 3 -6.26 -9.66 7.37
C ILE A 3 -6.26 -10.58 6.14
N PHE A 4 -5.11 -11.15 5.76
CA PHE A 4 -5.02 -12.01 4.58
C PHE A 4 -5.68 -13.39 4.74
N GLU A 5 -5.78 -13.91 5.96
CA GLU A 5 -6.49 -15.16 6.21
C GLU A 5 -8.01 -14.97 6.24
N ASN A 6 -8.46 -13.75 6.58
CA ASN A 6 -9.87 -13.41 6.70
C ASN A 6 -10.47 -12.80 5.43
N THR A 7 -9.65 -12.52 4.42
CA THR A 7 -10.06 -11.81 3.20
C THR A 7 -9.94 -12.72 2.00
N LYS A 8 -11.07 -13.11 1.42
CA LYS A 8 -11.13 -13.98 0.24
C LYS A 8 -10.62 -13.26 -1.00
N MET A 9 -10.97 -11.98 -1.14
CA MET A 9 -10.52 -11.13 -2.23
C MET A 9 -10.41 -9.70 -1.74
N ILE A 10 -9.34 -9.01 -2.12
CA ILE A 10 -9.19 -7.56 -1.95
C ILE A 10 -8.66 -6.96 -3.24
N LYS A 11 -9.30 -5.88 -3.70
CA LYS A 11 -8.89 -5.12 -4.89
C LYS A 11 -8.69 -3.67 -4.50
N PHE A 12 -7.58 -3.11 -4.95
CA PHE A 12 -7.24 -1.71 -4.74
C PHE A 12 -7.30 -0.97 -6.07
N PHE A 13 -8.17 0.02 -6.17
CA PHE A 13 -8.20 0.98 -7.26
C PHE A 13 -7.55 2.27 -6.79
N ILE A 14 -6.26 2.41 -7.09
CA ILE A 14 -5.44 3.55 -6.67
C ILE A 14 -5.69 4.72 -7.62
N SER A 15 -5.99 5.89 -7.06
CA SER A 15 -6.22 7.11 -7.82
C SER A 15 -5.63 8.32 -7.11
N ASN A 16 -5.61 9.46 -7.81
CA ASN A 16 -5.19 10.76 -7.27
C ASN A 16 -3.80 10.74 -6.61
N ILE A 17 -2.86 10.02 -7.23
CA ILE A 17 -1.51 9.78 -6.70
C ILE A 17 -0.70 11.08 -6.75
N LYS A 18 -0.11 11.45 -5.61
CA LYS A 18 0.86 12.53 -5.49
C LYS A 18 2.17 11.97 -4.95
N ILE A 19 3.27 12.25 -5.63
CA ILE A 19 4.60 11.74 -5.27
C ILE A 19 5.52 12.92 -5.03
N LYS A 20 6.24 12.89 -3.91
CA LYS A 20 7.38 13.77 -3.66
C LYS A 20 8.59 12.93 -3.30
N ALA A 21 9.59 12.94 -4.18
CA ALA A 21 10.86 12.27 -3.97
C ALA A 21 11.93 13.27 -3.51
N PHE A 22 12.65 12.88 -2.47
CA PHE A 22 13.92 13.42 -2.01
C PHE A 22 15.02 12.40 -2.38
N GLU A 23 16.29 12.67 -2.03
CA GLU A 23 17.43 11.81 -2.41
C GLU A 23 17.16 10.32 -2.13
N ASN A 24 16.89 9.98 -0.87
CA ASN A 24 16.70 8.60 -0.43
C ASN A 24 15.31 8.36 0.18
N ILE A 25 14.40 9.34 0.17
CA ILE A 25 13.06 9.21 0.72
C ILE A 25 12.02 9.60 -0.33
N ALA A 26 10.97 8.82 -0.49
CA ALA A 26 9.83 9.17 -1.32
C ALA A 26 8.55 9.11 -0.49
N ILE A 27 7.74 10.17 -0.58
CA ILE A 27 6.42 10.24 0.04
C ILE A 27 5.39 10.12 -1.07
N VAL A 28 4.49 9.15 -0.94
CA VAL A 28 3.40 8.89 -1.88
C VAL A 28 2.08 9.02 -1.12
N VAL A 29 1.24 9.97 -1.54
CA VAL A 29 -0.12 10.11 -1.04
C VAL A 29 -1.08 9.69 -2.14
N CYS A 30 -2.04 8.81 -1.84
CA CYS A 30 -3.01 8.34 -2.82
C CYS A 30 -4.39 8.09 -2.20
N LEU A 31 -5.41 8.03 -3.05
CA LEU A 31 -6.73 7.54 -2.69
C LEU A 31 -6.80 6.06 -3.06
N GLU A 32 -6.98 5.20 -2.06
CA GLU A 32 -7.15 3.76 -2.24
C GLU A 32 -8.65 3.44 -2.17
N ASN A 33 -9.26 3.10 -3.31
CA ASN A 33 -10.63 2.61 -3.32
C ASN A 33 -10.57 1.08 -3.24
N ILE A 34 -10.97 0.54 -2.10
CA ILE A 34 -10.82 -0.85 -1.72
C ILE A 34 -12.16 -1.55 -1.88
N ASP A 35 -12.19 -2.58 -2.70
CA ASP A 35 -13.28 -3.56 -2.75
C ASP A 35 -12.79 -4.86 -2.10
N SER A 36 -13.47 -5.31 -1.04
CA SER A 36 -13.08 -6.50 -0.27
C SER A 36 -14.24 -7.47 -0.12
N VAL A 37 -13.96 -8.77 -0.19
CA VAL A 37 -14.91 -9.85 0.11
C VAL A 37 -14.37 -10.64 1.30
N ILE A 38 -15.18 -10.71 2.37
CA ILE A 38 -14.83 -11.36 3.63
C ILE A 38 -15.56 -12.70 3.74
N GLY A 39 -14.83 -13.78 4.04
CA GLY A 39 -15.39 -15.12 4.26
C GLY A 39 -15.93 -15.82 3.00
N ASP A 40 -16.53 -17.01 3.22
CA ASP A 40 -17.05 -17.89 2.16
C ASP A 40 -18.59 -17.93 2.07
N GLU A 41 -19.30 -17.38 3.06
CA GLU A 41 -20.75 -17.47 3.17
C GLU A 41 -21.39 -16.09 2.95
N ASN A 42 -22.03 -15.93 1.79
CA ASN A 42 -22.82 -14.79 1.35
C ASN A 42 -22.07 -13.44 1.22
N GLU A 43 -21.61 -13.16 -0.01
CA GLU A 43 -21.24 -11.88 -0.67
C GLU A 43 -21.28 -10.56 0.13
N ASN A 44 -20.73 -10.51 1.34
CA ASN A 44 -20.53 -9.26 2.07
C ASN A 44 -19.33 -8.53 1.46
N SER A 45 -19.59 -7.89 0.31
CA SER A 45 -18.64 -6.99 -0.32
C SER A 45 -18.61 -5.67 0.44
N ILE A 46 -17.42 -5.29 0.91
CA ILE A 46 -17.18 -4.00 1.53
C ILE A 46 -16.46 -3.13 0.52
N ARG A 47 -17.01 -1.95 0.26
CA ARG A 47 -16.37 -0.90 -0.52
C ARG A 47 -16.01 0.27 0.38
N MET A 48 -14.73 0.65 0.36
CA MET A 48 -14.20 1.72 1.19
C MET A 48 -13.26 2.61 0.37
N GLY A 49 -13.33 3.92 0.56
CA GLY A 49 -12.32 4.85 0.05
C GLY A 49 -11.50 5.38 1.20
N VAL A 50 -10.18 5.24 1.13
CA VAL A 50 -9.26 5.72 2.17
C VAL A 50 -8.14 6.55 1.57
N ILE A 51 -7.60 7.48 2.36
CA ILE A 51 -6.41 8.26 1.95
C ILE A 51 -5.19 7.62 2.60
N ALA A 52 -4.26 7.13 1.79
CA ALA A 52 -3.03 6.53 2.27
C ALA A 52 -1.84 7.49 2.10
N THR A 53 -0.98 7.54 3.12
CA THR A 53 0.36 8.12 3.07
C THR A 53 1.39 7.00 3.20
N ASN A 54 2.15 6.78 2.14
CA ASN A 54 3.19 5.78 2.03
C ASN A 54 4.56 6.47 1.98
N ILE A 55 5.48 6.09 2.86
CA ILE A 55 6.86 6.59 2.83
C ILE A 55 7.79 5.45 2.48
N PHE A 56 8.61 5.68 1.46
CA PHE A 56 9.62 4.74 0.99
C PHE A 56 11.01 5.28 1.25
N GLU A 57 11.92 4.41 1.64
CA GLU A 57 13.35 4.70 1.74
C GLU A 57 14.13 3.91 0.69
N LYS A 58 15.07 4.58 0.02
CA LYS A 58 15.98 3.98 -0.93
C LYS A 58 17.13 3.34 -0.16
N GLN A 59 17.10 2.01 -0.05
CA GLN A 59 18.11 1.24 0.67
C GLN A 59 18.98 0.44 -0.29
N ASN A 60 20.28 0.34 0.05
CA ASN A 60 21.20 -0.57 -0.64
C ASN A 60 21.09 -1.95 -0.02
N VAL A 61 20.24 -2.79 -0.61
CA VAL A 61 20.04 -4.16 -0.13
C VAL A 61 21.13 -5.04 -0.77
N ASN A 62 22.04 -5.57 0.06
CA ASN A 62 23.13 -6.53 -0.24
C ASN A 62 24.54 -5.99 -0.56
N ASN A 63 24.93 -4.77 -0.16
CA ASN A 63 26.29 -4.21 -0.36
C ASN A 63 26.82 -4.24 -1.82
N ASN A 64 25.98 -4.59 -2.79
CA ASN A 64 26.29 -4.53 -4.21
C ASN A 64 25.94 -3.12 -4.69
N LYS A 65 26.96 -2.39 -5.15
CA LYS A 65 26.92 -0.96 -5.51
C LYS A 65 25.82 -0.52 -6.50
N SER A 66 25.06 -1.44 -7.10
CA SER A 66 24.07 -1.16 -8.15
C SER A 66 22.61 -1.38 -7.78
N ASN A 67 22.26 -1.92 -6.60
CA ASN A 67 20.88 -2.30 -6.27
C ASN A 67 20.26 -1.45 -5.16
N ASN A 68 20.02 -0.18 -5.47
CA ASN A 68 19.20 0.67 -4.64
C ASN A 68 17.71 0.34 -4.86
N LYS A 69 17.03 -0.21 -3.86
CA LYS A 69 15.59 -0.51 -3.89
C LYS A 69 14.81 0.45 -2.99
N TRP A 70 13.64 0.88 -3.44
CA TRP A 70 12.69 1.60 -2.59
C TRP A 70 11.93 0.59 -1.72
N LEU A 71 12.05 0.74 -0.40
CA LEU A 71 11.38 -0.10 0.58
C LEU A 71 10.39 0.74 1.37
N LEU A 72 9.18 0.20 1.59
CA LEU A 72 8.15 0.86 2.39
C LEU A 72 8.60 0.88 3.86
N ILE A 73 8.76 2.07 4.43
CA ILE A 73 9.14 2.27 5.85
C ILE A 73 7.98 2.79 6.69
N HIS A 74 6.92 3.30 6.05
CA HIS A 74 5.72 3.79 6.72
C HIS A 74 4.49 3.67 5.82
N HIS A 75 3.38 3.22 6.39
CA HIS A 75 2.07 3.17 5.76
C HIS A 75 1.03 3.64 6.79
N MET A 76 0.35 4.73 6.49
CA MET A 76 -0.74 5.28 7.29
C MET A 76 -1.96 5.47 6.40
N VAL A 77 -3.13 5.10 6.91
CA VAL A 77 -4.41 5.18 6.22
C VAL A 77 -5.39 5.98 7.09
N LEU A 78 -6.09 6.94 6.48
CA LEU A 78 -7.16 7.76 7.07
C LEU A 78 -8.53 7.34 6.52
#